data_AF-A0A453QNP1-F1
#
_entry.id   AF-A0A453QNP1-F1
#
_cell.length_a   1.000
_cell.length_b   1.000
_cell.length_c   1.000
_cell.angle_alpha   90.00
_cell.angle_beta   90.00
_cell.angle_gamma   90.00
#
_symmetry.space_group_name_H-M   'P 1'
#
loop_
_entity.id
_entity.type
_entity.pdbx_description
1 polymer ?
#
loop_
_entity_poly.entity_id
_entity_poly.type
_entity_poly.pdbx_seq_one_letter_code
_entity_poly.pdbx_strand_id
1 'polypeptide(L)'
;EKVGFNGSPLAYLSPEASGQNLLLGANFASAASGYNDHGTLIKAISVSQQLKYFKDYQAKLAVVAGSSHARSIISGSLYIICAGSCDFVYNYYINPFLDTNQTAEQFSDRLVGMFNNSVT
;
A
#
# COMPACT_ATOMS: atom_id res chain seq x y z
N GLU A 1 -19.23 2.88 -9.79
CA GLU A 1 -18.62 3.13 -11.11
C GLU A 1 -17.55 2.07 -11.36
N LYS A 2 -17.47 1.48 -12.56
CA LYS A 2 -16.41 0.51 -12.92
C LYS A 2 -15.49 1.18 -13.95
N VAL A 3 -14.22 1.36 -13.62
CA VAL A 3 -13.22 2.01 -14.49
C VAL A 3 -12.67 1.06 -15.58
N GLY A 4 -13.53 0.21 -16.15
CA GLY A 4 -13.21 -0.68 -17.27
C GLY A 4 -12.66 -2.08 -16.91
N PHE A 5 -12.48 -2.41 -15.63
CA PHE A 5 -12.01 -3.74 -15.20
C PHE A 5 -13.17 -4.72 -14.90
N ASN A 6 -12.95 -6.01 -15.17
CA ASN A 6 -13.93 -7.09 -14.94
C ASN A 6 -14.13 -7.42 -13.45
N GLY A 7 -13.25 -6.96 -12.56
CA GLY A 7 -13.32 -7.15 -11.12
C GLY A 7 -12.19 -6.41 -10.41
N SER A 8 -12.16 -6.49 -9.09
CA SER A 8 -11.04 -6.00 -8.30
C SER A 8 -9.83 -6.94 -8.45
N PRO A 9 -8.61 -6.42 -8.46
CA PRO A 9 -7.42 -7.26 -8.46
C PRO A 9 -7.37 -8.12 -7.19
N LEU A 10 -6.78 -9.32 -7.31
CA LEU A 10 -6.66 -10.27 -6.21
C LEU A 10 -5.76 -9.71 -5.10
N ALA A 11 -6.06 -10.04 -3.85
CA ALA A 11 -5.17 -9.72 -2.74
C ALA A 11 -3.81 -10.40 -2.95
N TYR A 12 -2.72 -9.64 -2.89
CA TYR A 12 -1.39 -10.12 -3.26
C TYR A 12 -0.92 -11.34 -2.44
N LEU A 13 -1.35 -11.42 -1.19
CA LEU A 13 -1.01 -12.53 -0.29
C LEU A 13 -1.94 -13.74 -0.45
N SER A 14 -2.96 -13.67 -1.31
CA SER A 14 -3.82 -14.82 -1.58
C SER A 14 -3.09 -15.83 -2.49
N PRO A 15 -3.27 -17.14 -2.27
CA PRO A 15 -2.67 -18.17 -3.13
C PRO A 15 -3.07 -18.03 -4.61
N GLU A 16 -4.26 -17.47 -4.86
CA GLU A 16 -4.80 -17.23 -6.20
C GLU A 16 -4.07 -16.10 -6.95
N ALA A 17 -3.38 -15.19 -6.24
CA ALA A 17 -2.55 -14.13 -6.83
C ALA A 17 -1.20 -14.69 -7.28
N SER A 18 -1.22 -15.66 -8.20
CA SER A 18 -0.05 -16.38 -8.69
C SER A 18 -0.13 -16.70 -10.19
N GLY A 19 1.00 -17.00 -10.81
CA GLY A 19 1.08 -17.35 -12.23
C GLY A 19 0.45 -16.29 -13.13
N GLN A 20 -0.37 -16.72 -14.10
CA GLN A 20 -1.02 -15.80 -15.05
C GLN A 20 -2.02 -14.84 -14.41
N ASN A 21 -2.54 -15.13 -13.20
CA ASN A 21 -3.44 -14.20 -12.51
C ASN A 21 -2.72 -12.89 -12.13
N LEU A 22 -1.38 -12.90 -12.05
CA LEU A 22 -0.60 -11.67 -11.86
C LEU A 22 -0.78 -10.68 -13.03
N LEU A 23 -1.17 -11.13 -14.23
CA LEU A 23 -1.42 -10.25 -15.38
C LEU A 23 -2.68 -9.39 -15.20
N LEU A 24 -3.54 -9.73 -14.25
CA LEU A 24 -4.78 -9.00 -13.94
C LEU A 24 -4.55 -7.86 -12.94
N GLY A 25 -3.33 -7.71 -12.41
CA GLY A 25 -3.01 -6.81 -11.32
C GLY A 25 -3.13 -7.46 -9.95
N ALA A 26 -2.72 -6.72 -8.91
CA ALA A 26 -2.76 -7.18 -7.52
C ALA A 26 -3.16 -6.05 -6.56
N ASN A 27 -3.83 -6.41 -5.47
CA ASN A 27 -4.19 -5.53 -4.37
C ASN A 27 -3.25 -5.78 -3.19
N PHE A 28 -2.49 -4.75 -2.81
CA PHE A 28 -1.56 -4.79 -1.69
C PHE A 28 -2.14 -4.18 -0.40
N ALA A 29 -3.32 -3.58 -0.47
CA ALA A 29 -3.90 -2.85 0.65
C ALA A 29 -4.18 -3.76 1.85
N SER A 30 -4.03 -3.19 3.04
CA SER A 30 -4.36 -3.83 4.31
C SER A 30 -5.24 -2.90 5.14
N ALA A 31 -6.28 -3.47 5.74
CA ALA A 31 -7.16 -2.73 6.64
C ALA A 31 -6.36 -2.18 7.82
N ALA A 32 -6.72 -0.99 8.28
CA ALA A 32 -6.04 -0.25 9.34
C ALA A 32 -4.58 0.16 9.02
N SER A 33 -4.12 0.02 7.77
CA SER A 33 -2.79 0.48 7.38
C SER A 33 -2.67 2.00 7.35
N GLY A 34 -1.47 2.46 7.69
CA GLY A 34 -1.08 3.86 7.71
C GLY A 34 0.34 4.04 7.21
N TYR A 35 0.77 5.30 7.11
CA TYR A 35 2.12 5.70 6.74
C TYR A 35 3.11 5.58 7.90
N ASN A 36 2.63 5.58 9.14
CA ASN A 36 3.50 5.40 10.30
C ASN A 36 3.74 3.91 10.57
N ASP A 37 4.98 3.45 10.39
CA ASP A 37 5.39 2.06 10.64
C ASP A 37 5.66 1.76 12.12
N HIS A 38 5.74 2.77 12.97
CA HIS A 38 6.24 2.64 14.34
C HIS A 38 5.23 3.07 15.39
N GLY A 39 5.19 2.35 16.50
CA GLY A 39 4.30 2.67 17.63
C GLY A 39 2.83 2.57 17.27
N THR A 40 2.47 1.76 16.27
CA THR A 40 1.08 1.57 15.88
C THR A 40 0.35 0.69 16.87
N LEU A 41 -0.86 1.08 17.22
CA LEU A 41 -1.69 0.29 18.13
C LEU A 41 -2.22 -0.99 17.46
N ILE A 42 -2.47 -0.92 16.16
CA ILE A 42 -2.98 -2.04 15.35
C ILE A 42 -1.86 -2.65 14.51
N LYS A 43 -1.84 -3.99 14.45
CA LYS A 43 -0.94 -4.76 13.58
C LYS A 43 -1.54 -4.90 12.17
N ALA A 44 -1.38 -3.87 11.37
CA ALA A 44 -1.67 -3.90 9.93
C ALA A 44 -0.41 -4.15 9.10
N ILE A 45 -0.57 -4.55 7.84
CA ILE A 45 0.56 -4.52 6.89
C ILE A 45 0.77 -3.05 6.52
N SER A 46 1.88 -2.48 6.96
CA SER A 46 2.15 -1.06 6.77
C SER A 46 2.37 -0.69 5.31
N VAL A 47 2.16 0.58 4.94
CA VAL A 47 2.33 1.04 3.55
C VAL A 47 3.73 0.72 3.01
N SER A 48 4.78 0.88 3.84
CA SER A 48 6.14 0.50 3.47
C SER A 48 6.27 -0.99 3.13
N GLN A 49 5.59 -1.86 3.87
CA GLN A 49 5.58 -3.30 3.58
C GLN A 49 4.75 -3.61 2.32
N GLN A 50 3.65 -2.90 2.09
CA GLN A 50 2.85 -3.01 0.85
C GLN A 50 3.70 -2.64 -0.38
N LEU A 51 4.54 -1.61 -0.30
CA LEU A 51 5.46 -1.23 -1.36
C LEU A 51 6.57 -2.29 -1.60
N LYS A 52 7.04 -2.96 -0.55
CA LYS A 52 7.95 -4.11 -0.70
C LYS A 52 7.26 -5.27 -1.43
N TYR A 53 6.00 -5.54 -1.12
CA TYR A 53 5.21 -6.52 -1.86
C TYR A 53 4.99 -6.13 -3.31
N PHE A 54 4.80 -4.84 -3.60
CA PHE A 54 4.73 -4.37 -4.97
C PHE A 54 6.04 -4.59 -5.74
N LYS A 55 7.21 -4.38 -5.11
CA LYS A 55 8.52 -4.70 -5.71
C LYS A 55 8.68 -6.20 -5.99
N ASP A 56 8.26 -7.05 -5.05
CA ASP A 56 8.25 -8.51 -5.23
C ASP A 56 7.28 -8.93 -6.36
N TYR A 57 6.10 -8.31 -6.44
CA TYR A 57 5.15 -8.50 -7.53
C TYR A 57 5.76 -8.15 -8.89
N GLN A 58 6.49 -7.04 -9.02
CA GLN A 58 7.17 -6.67 -10.27
C GLN A 58 8.17 -7.76 -10.73
N ALA A 59 8.92 -8.34 -9.78
CA ALA A 59 9.85 -9.43 -10.08
C ALA A 59 9.10 -10.70 -10.53
N LYS A 60 8.03 -11.09 -9.83
CA LYS A 60 7.19 -12.23 -10.20
C LYS A 60 6.50 -12.03 -11.55
N LEU A 61 6.01 -10.82 -11.81
CA LEU A 61 5.41 -10.47 -13.08
C LEU A 61 6.40 -10.60 -14.23
N ALA A 62 7.66 -10.21 -14.04
CA ALA A 62 8.72 -10.39 -15.04
C ALA A 62 9.00 -11.87 -15.35
N VAL A 63 8.88 -12.77 -14.36
CA VAL A 63 8.99 -14.23 -14.58
C VAL A 63 7.82 -14.75 -15.43
N VAL A 64 6.60 -14.25 -15.20
CA VAL A 64 5.39 -14.71 -15.89
C VAL A 64 5.26 -14.13 -17.31
N ALA A 65 5.50 -12.83 -17.47
CA ALA A 65 5.27 -12.08 -18.71
C ALA A 65 6.54 -11.87 -19.56
N GLY A 66 7.72 -12.09 -18.98
CA GLY A 66 8.98 -11.62 -19.53
C GLY A 66 9.22 -10.13 -19.21
N SER A 67 10.49 -9.75 -19.02
CA SER A 67 10.87 -8.45 -18.47
C SER A 67 10.36 -7.24 -19.29
N SER A 68 10.40 -7.32 -20.63
CA SER A 68 9.93 -6.22 -21.48
C SER A 68 8.43 -6.00 -21.41
N HIS A 69 7.64 -7.09 -21.41
CA HIS A 69 6.20 -6.98 -21.32
C HIS A 69 5.76 -6.58 -19.91
N ALA A 70 6.38 -7.14 -18.87
CA ALA A 70 6.13 -6.74 -17.49
C ALA A 70 6.37 -5.23 -17.27
N ARG A 71 7.46 -4.66 -17.82
CA ARG A 71 7.69 -3.21 -17.77
C ARG A 71 6.57 -2.41 -18.43
N SER A 72 6.09 -2.85 -19.59
CA SER A 72 4.97 -2.20 -20.29
C SER A 72 3.69 -2.22 -19.45
N ILE A 73 3.37 -3.39 -18.85
CA ILE A 73 2.23 -3.55 -17.94
C ILE A 73 2.34 -2.54 -16.79
N ILE A 74 3.49 -2.52 -16.10
CA ILE A 74 3.74 -1.62 -14.97
C ILE A 74 3.60 -0.15 -15.40
N SER A 75 4.24 0.27 -16.49
CA SER A 75 4.17 1.67 -16.94
C SER A 75 2.78 2.11 -17.40
N GLY A 76 1.96 1.18 -17.89
CA GLY A 76 0.59 1.45 -18.32
C GLY A 76 -0.48 1.20 -17.25
N SER A 77 -0.10 0.81 -16.04
CA SER A 77 -1.03 0.47 -14.96
C SER A 77 -1.62 1.70 -14.28
N LEU A 78 -2.84 1.55 -13.76
CA LEU A 78 -3.46 2.50 -12.82
C LEU A 78 -3.05 2.14 -11.39
N TYR A 79 -2.55 3.13 -10.65
CA TYR A 79 -2.20 3.01 -9.24
C TYR A 79 -3.19 3.76 -8.36
N ILE A 80 -3.73 3.10 -7.34
CA ILE A 80 -4.62 3.69 -6.35
C ILE A 80 -4.02 3.44 -4.97
N ILE A 81 -3.75 4.51 -4.24
CA ILE A 81 -3.23 4.47 -2.87
C ILE A 81 -4.24 5.17 -1.96
N CYS A 82 -4.64 4.50 -0.89
CA CYS A 82 -5.52 5.05 0.13
C CYS A 82 -4.99 4.64 1.51
N ALA A 83 -4.41 5.59 2.23
CA ALA A 83 -3.85 5.41 3.57
C ALA A 83 -3.85 6.75 4.33
N GLY A 84 -3.57 6.72 5.63
CA GLY A 84 -3.43 7.92 6.47
C GLY A 84 -4.57 8.17 7.46
N SER A 85 -5.81 7.85 7.11
CA SER A 85 -6.95 8.01 8.05
C SER A 85 -6.80 7.14 9.30
N CYS A 86 -6.26 5.93 9.14
CA CYS A 86 -6.03 5.00 10.23
C CYS A 86 -4.86 5.44 11.15
N ASP A 87 -3.91 6.25 10.64
CA ASP A 87 -2.91 6.87 11.50
C ASP A 87 -3.55 7.86 12.47
N PHE A 88 -4.51 8.65 12.02
CA PHE A 88 -5.26 9.54 12.91
C PHE A 88 -6.05 8.76 13.96
N VAL A 89 -6.83 7.76 13.53
CA VAL A 89 -7.68 7.00 14.45
C VAL A 89 -6.83 6.25 15.47
N TYR A 90 -5.90 5.41 15.02
CA TYR A 90 -5.22 4.46 15.91
C TYR A 90 -3.97 5.00 16.56
N ASN A 91 -3.32 6.00 15.97
CA ASN A 91 -2.09 6.57 16.51
C ASN A 91 -2.37 7.92 17.16
N TYR A 92 -3.00 8.87 16.48
CA TYR A 92 -3.20 10.21 17.05
C TYR A 92 -4.26 10.28 18.16
N TYR A 93 -5.46 9.72 17.92
CA TYR A 93 -6.59 9.90 18.84
C TYR A 93 -6.71 8.81 19.92
N ILE A 94 -6.37 7.56 19.60
CA ILE A 94 -6.64 6.41 20.48
C ILE A 94 -5.39 5.94 21.23
N ASN A 95 -4.18 6.11 20.69
CA ASN A 95 -2.98 5.53 21.29
C ASN A 95 -2.62 6.24 22.61
N PRO A 96 -2.70 5.55 23.77
CA PRO A 96 -2.41 6.16 25.06
C PRO A 96 -0.91 6.39 25.29
N PHE A 97 -0.04 5.91 24.39
CA PHE A 97 1.41 5.99 24.49
C PHE A 97 2.03 7.04 23.54
N LEU A 98 1.21 7.76 22.77
CA LEU A 98 1.71 8.79 21.84
C LEU A 98 1.89 10.14 22.54
N ASP A 99 2.88 10.90 22.06
CA ASP A 99 3.19 12.24 22.55
C ASP A 99 2.02 13.19 22.25
N THR A 100 1.29 13.55 23.31
CA THR A 100 0.08 14.39 23.24
C THR A 100 0.38 15.87 22.96
N ASN A 101 1.65 16.26 22.87
CA ASN A 101 2.04 17.65 22.60
C ASN A 101 1.99 18.03 21.11
N GLN A 102 1.65 17.09 20.22
CA GLN A 102 1.56 17.34 18.78
C GLN A 102 0.14 17.79 18.38
N THR A 103 0.03 18.89 17.63
CA THR A 103 -1.23 19.32 17.00
C THR A 103 -1.62 18.42 15.84
N ALA A 104 -2.90 18.45 15.43
CA ALA A 104 -3.39 17.65 14.31
C ALA A 104 -2.71 18.06 12.98
N GLU A 105 -2.45 19.36 12.79
CA GLU A 105 -1.70 19.89 11.64
C GLU A 105 -0.28 19.35 11.61
N GLN A 106 0.45 19.43 12.73
CA GLN A 106 1.82 18.89 12.82
C GLN A 106 1.86 17.38 12.58
N PHE A 107 0.84 16.64 13.03
CA PHE A 107 0.73 15.21 12.77
C PHE A 107 0.47 14.94 11.28
N SER A 108 -0.40 15.73 10.63
CA SER A 108 -0.65 15.66 9.19
C SER A 108 0.61 15.92 8.37
N ASP A 109 1.36 16.99 8.69
CA ASP A 109 2.62 17.32 8.02
C ASP A 109 3.63 16.17 8.12
N ARG A 110 3.70 15.51 9.29
CA ARG A 110 4.53 14.34 9.50
C ARG A 110 4.11 13.16 8.62
N LEU A 111 2.81 12.88 8.50
CA LEU A 111 2.30 11.81 7.62
C LEU A 111 2.58 12.09 6.15
N VAL A 112 2.44 13.34 5.71
CA VAL A 112 2.80 13.75 4.34
C VAL A 112 4.31 13.55 4.10
N GLY A 113 5.15 13.89 5.07
CA GLY A 113 6.58 13.61 5.02
C GLY A 113 6.90 12.12 4.87
N MET A 114 6.23 11.26 5.64
CA MET A 114 6.36 9.80 5.54
C MET A 114 5.91 9.27 4.19
N PHE A 115 4.78 9.75 3.67
CA PHE A 115 4.29 9.41 2.33
C PHE A 115 5.32 9.75 1.27
N ASN A 116 5.81 11.00 1.23
CA ASN A 116 6.80 11.45 0.26
C ASN A 116 8.04 10.56 0.25
N ASN A 117 8.57 10.22 1.43
CA ASN A 117 9.74 9.32 1.55
C ASN A 117 9.48 7.88 1.08
N SER A 118 8.22 7.48 0.90
CA SER A 118 7.82 6.12 0.53
C SER A 118 7.54 5.98 -0.97
N VAL A 119 7.04 7.03 -1.64
CA VAL A 119 6.64 6.99 -3.07
C VAL A 119 7.66 7.59 -4.05
N THR A 120 8.65 8.35 -3.58
CA THR A 120 9.80 8.78 -4.41
C THR A 120 10.92 7.75 -4.37
#